data_AF-A0A2V6MGJ9-F1
#
_entry.id   AF-A0A2V6MGJ9-F1
#
_cell.length_a   1.000
_cell.length_b   1.000
_cell.length_c   1.000
_cell.angle_alpha   90.00
_cell.angle_beta   90.00
_cell.angle_gamma   90.00
#
_symmetry.space_group_name_H-M   'P 1'
#
loop_
_entity.id
_entity.type
_entity.pdbx_description
1 polymer ?
#
loop_
_entity_poly.entity_id
_entity_poly.type
_entity_poly.pdbx_seq_one_letter_code
_entity_poly.pdbx_strand_id
1 'polypeptide(L)'
;VALFFIGGILQHAPALTCITNPTTNSYKRLVPGFEAPVNLAYSARNRSAAIRIPTYSASPKAKRIEFRTPDASANPYIAFSALLL
;
A
#
# COMPACT_ATOMS: atom_id res chain seq x y z
N VAL A 1 -7.17 -9.38 -13.20
CA VAL A 1 -5.92 -9.64 -12.42
C VAL A 1 -5.61 -8.49 -11.45
N ALA A 2 -5.35 -7.26 -11.91
CA ALA A 2 -4.96 -6.15 -11.02
C ALA A 2 -5.95 -5.87 -9.86
N LEU A 3 -7.27 -5.91 -10.11
CA LEU A 3 -8.27 -5.73 -9.05
C LEU A 3 -8.24 -6.85 -8.00
N PHE A 4 -7.97 -8.09 -8.40
CA PHE A 4 -7.84 -9.21 -7.46
C PHE A 4 -6.55 -9.10 -6.63
N PHE A 5 -5.46 -8.63 -7.23
CA PHE A 5 -4.22 -8.34 -6.50
C PHE A 5 -4.42 -7.24 -5.45
N ILE A 6 -5.13 -6.16 -5.81
CA ILE A 6 -5.57 -5.14 -4.85
C ILE A 6 -6.43 -5.76 -3.74
N GLY A 7 -7.37 -6.63 -4.10
CA GLY A 7 -8.22 -7.36 -3.15
C GLY A 7 -7.41 -8.16 -2.13
N GLY A 8 -6.41 -8.92 -2.59
CA GLY A 8 -5.49 -9.67 -1.72
C GLY A 8 -4.74 -8.78 -0.75
N ILE A 9 -4.14 -7.68 -1.24
CA ILE A 9 -3.43 -6.72 -0.37
C ILE A 9 -4.37 -6.12 0.67
N LEU A 10 -5.57 -5.68 0.29
CA LEU A 10 -6.52 -5.08 1.23
C LEU A 10 -7.05 -6.08 2.26
N GLN A 11 -7.30 -7.33 1.84
CA GLN A 11 -7.76 -8.40 2.72
C GLN A 11 -6.68 -8.79 3.75
N HIS A 12 -5.41 -8.84 3.33
CA HIS A 12 -4.28 -9.23 4.17
C HIS A 12 -3.57 -8.04 4.83
N ALA A 13 -4.04 -6.80 4.62
CA ALA A 13 -3.41 -5.60 5.14
C ALA A 13 -3.07 -5.64 6.64
N PRO A 14 -3.94 -6.14 7.55
CA PRO A 14 -3.60 -6.23 8.98
C PRO A 14 -2.38 -7.11 9.26
N ALA A 15 -2.21 -8.21 8.52
CA ALA A 15 -1.06 -9.09 8.66
C ALA A 15 0.17 -8.54 7.92
N LEU A 16 -0.03 -7.99 6.72
CA LEU A 16 1.02 -7.38 5.91
C LEU A 16 1.71 -6.22 6.64
N THR A 17 0.98 -5.41 7.41
CA THR A 17 1.59 -4.29 8.16
C THR A 17 2.61 -4.74 9.20
N CYS A 18 2.52 -5.96 9.73
CA CYS A 18 3.58 -6.50 10.59
C CYS A 18 4.92 -6.64 9.85
N ILE A 19 4.89 -6.81 8.53
CA ILE A 19 6.05 -7.00 7.67
C ILE A 19 6.46 -5.67 7.01
N THR A 20 5.49 -4.91 6.48
CA THR A 20 5.74 -3.68 5.73
C THR A 20 5.93 -2.45 6.62
N ASN A 21 5.55 -2.54 7.90
CA ASN A 21 5.60 -1.47 8.90
C ASN A 21 6.05 -2.05 10.26
N PRO A 22 7.26 -2.65 10.35
CA PRO A 22 7.61 -3.57 11.44
C PRO A 22 8.03 -2.87 12.74
N THR A 23 8.07 -1.54 12.80
CA THR A 23 8.54 -0.81 13.98
C THR A 23 7.41 -0.08 14.70
N THR A 24 7.59 0.20 15.98
CA THR A 24 6.65 1.05 16.73
C THR A 24 6.54 2.46 16.14
N ASN A 25 7.62 2.97 15.52
CA ASN A 25 7.63 4.28 14.88
C ASN A 25 6.78 4.32 13.60
N SER A 26 6.65 3.19 12.89
CA SER A 26 5.78 3.06 11.72
C SER A 26 4.33 3.45 12.04
N TYR A 27 3.84 3.06 13.21
CA TYR A 27 2.46 3.35 13.64
C TYR A 27 2.27 4.79 14.12
N LYS A 28 3.34 5.54 14.38
CA LYS A 28 3.26 7.00 14.59
C LYS A 28 3.00 7.74 13.27
N ARG A 29 3.41 7.16 12.13
CA ARG A 29 3.07 7.67 10.80
C ARG A 29 1.65 7.29 10.37
N LEU A 30 1.20 6.07 10.71
CA LEU A 30 -0.12 5.55 10.34
C LEU A 30 -1.23 6.08 11.26
N VAL A 31 -1.34 7.40 11.37
CA VAL A 31 -2.38 8.09 12.15
C VAL A 31 -3.19 9.03 11.25
N PRO A 32 -4.48 9.24 11.53
CA PRO A 32 -5.29 10.18 10.76
C PRO A 32 -4.71 11.60 10.76
N GLY A 33 -4.89 12.35 9.66
CA GLY A 33 -4.59 13.78 9.59
C GLY A 33 -3.36 14.19 8.76
N PHE A 34 -2.51 13.25 8.32
CA PHE A 34 -1.24 13.55 7.61
C PHE A 34 -1.15 12.91 6.21
N GLU A 35 -2.27 12.78 5.50
CA GLU A 35 -2.37 11.97 4.26
C GLU A 35 -1.91 10.50 4.42
N ALA A 36 -1.84 10.02 5.66
CA ALA A 36 -1.42 8.66 5.95
C ALA A 36 -2.48 7.66 5.43
N PRO A 37 -2.04 6.53 4.86
CA PRO A 37 -2.90 5.49 4.30
C PRO A 37 -3.57 4.64 5.40
N VAL A 38 -4.42 5.26 6.22
CA VAL A 38 -5.16 4.58 7.30
C VAL A 38 -6.46 3.94 6.83
N ASN A 39 -6.94 4.33 5.64
CA ASN A 39 -8.16 3.78 5.04
C ASN A 39 -7.82 2.61 4.12
N LEU A 40 -8.30 1.41 4.46
CA LEU A 40 -8.18 0.20 3.64
C LEU A 40 -9.12 0.28 2.43
N ALA A 41 -8.72 1.07 1.45
CA ALA A 41 -9.42 1.27 0.19
C ALA A 41 -8.41 1.50 -0.94
N TYR A 42 -8.88 1.36 -2.18
CA TYR A 42 -8.15 1.77 -3.36
C TYR A 42 -8.82 2.97 -4.03
N SER A 43 -8.04 3.87 -4.63
CA SER A 43 -8.56 5.03 -5.36
C SER A 43 -7.61 5.50 -6.46
N ALA A 44 -8.16 6.04 -7.54
CA ALA A 44 -7.36 6.67 -8.60
C ALA A 44 -6.83 8.06 -8.22
N ARG A 45 -7.55 8.80 -7.36
CA ARG A 45 -7.21 10.19 -7.03
C ARG A 45 -6.96 10.44 -5.54
N ASN A 46 -7.56 9.62 -4.67
CA ASN A 46 -7.45 9.84 -3.23
C ASN A 46 -6.07 9.46 -2.71
N ARG A 47 -5.38 10.40 -2.05
CA ARG A 47 -4.05 10.20 -1.46
C ARG A 47 -4.09 9.56 -0.07
N SER A 48 -5.25 9.57 0.60
CA SER A 48 -5.46 8.92 1.90
C SER A 48 -5.87 7.45 1.79
N ALA A 49 -6.08 6.95 0.58
CA ALA A 49 -6.33 5.53 0.32
C ALA A 49 -5.03 4.72 0.46
N ALA A 50 -5.13 3.51 1.02
CA ALA A 50 -4.00 2.60 1.14
C ALA A 50 -3.37 2.23 -0.20
N ILE A 51 -4.19 2.05 -1.23
CA ILE A 51 -3.74 1.77 -2.59
C ILE A 51 -4.14 2.90 -3.53
N ARG A 52 -3.17 3.46 -4.25
CA ARG A 52 -3.41 4.45 -5.29
C ARG A 52 -3.24 3.84 -6.69
N ILE A 53 -4.08 4.25 -7.63
CA ILE A 53 -3.92 3.90 -9.05
C ILE A 53 -3.48 5.17 -9.80
N PRO A 54 -2.19 5.31 -10.17
CA PRO A 54 -1.71 6.48 -10.88
C PRO A 54 -2.33 6.63 -12.28
N THR A 55 -2.88 7.79 -12.60
CA THR A 55 -3.54 8.07 -13.89
C THR A 55 -2.74 9.04 -14.78
N TYR A 56 -1.42 9.12 -14.60
CA TYR A 56 -0.56 10.09 -15.29
C TYR A 56 -0.32 9.82 -16.78
N SER A 57 -0.56 8.59 -17.24
CA SER A 57 -0.33 8.18 -18.64
C SER A 57 -1.43 7.23 -19.11
N ALA A 58 -1.84 7.39 -20.36
CA ALA A 58 -2.76 6.47 -21.03
C ALA A 58 -2.07 5.17 -21.50
N SER A 59 -0.73 5.10 -21.45
CA SER A 59 0.03 3.93 -21.91
C SER A 59 -0.29 2.71 -21.06
N PRO A 60 -0.67 1.56 -21.67
CA PRO A 60 -0.89 0.32 -20.93
C PRO A 60 0.33 -0.13 -20.10
N LYS A 61 1.55 0.15 -20.57
CA LYS A 61 2.81 -0.19 -19.86
C LYS A 61 3.01 0.61 -18.57
N ALA A 62 2.35 1.76 -18.44
CA ALA A 62 2.44 2.60 -17.25
C ALA A 62 1.39 2.25 -16.17
N LYS A 63 0.41 1.39 -16.49
CA LYS A 63 -0.65 0.97 -15.57
C LYS A 63 -0.04 0.13 -14.45
N ARG A 64 -0.18 0.62 -13.21
CA ARG A 64 0.31 -0.01 -12.00
C ARG A 64 -0.54 0.38 -10.81
N ILE A 65 -0.29 -0.26 -9.69
CA ILE A 65 -0.83 0.14 -8.39
C ILE A 65 0.31 0.65 -7.50
N GLU A 66 -0.02 1.49 -6.53
CA GLU A 66 0.91 2.04 -5.57
C GLU A 66 0.35 1.76 -4.17
N PHE A 67 0.94 0.79 -3.47
CA PHE A 67 0.63 0.54 -2.07
C PHE A 67 1.42 1.52 -1.19
N ARG A 68 0.71 2.42 -0.51
CA ARG A 68 1.31 3.59 0.17
C ARG A 68 1.64 3.35 1.65
N THR A 69 1.09 2.27 2.21
CA THR A 69 1.25 1.92 3.63
C THR A 69 2.69 1.63 4.05
N PRO A 70 3.51 0.87 3.27
CA PRO A 70 4.87 0.51 3.66
C PRO A 70 5.76 1.72 3.98
N ASP A 71 6.74 1.51 4.85
CA ASP A 71 7.78 2.48 5.14
C ASP A 71 9.19 1.86 5.06
N ALA A 72 10.21 2.72 5.06
CA ALA A 72 11.60 2.32 4.84
C ALA A 72 12.24 1.61 6.06
N SER A 73 11.51 1.39 7.15
CA SER A 73 12.00 0.57 8.26
C SER A 73 11.85 -0.94 8.00
N ALA A 74 11.08 -1.32 6.98
CA ALA A 74 10.92 -2.70 6.57
C ALA A 74 12.12 -3.25 5.80
N ASN A 75 12.40 -4.54 5.95
CA ASN A 75 13.32 -5.24 5.06
C ASN A 75 12.67 -5.37 3.67
N PRO A 76 13.22 -4.75 2.61
CA PRO A 76 12.57 -4.69 1.30
C PRO A 76 12.40 -6.06 0.65
N TYR A 77 13.30 -7.02 0.91
CA TYR A 77 13.19 -8.36 0.36
C TYR A 77 11.96 -9.09 0.91
N ILE A 78 11.74 -9.00 2.22
CA ILE A 78 10.61 -9.64 2.88
C ILE A 78 9.32 -8.88 2.55
N ALA A 79 9.35 -7.55 2.56
CA ALA A 79 8.19 -6.72 2.24
C ALA A 79 7.67 -6.96 0.83
N PHE A 80 8.54 -6.98 -0.19
CA PHE A 80 8.11 -7.25 -1.56
C PHE A 80 7.64 -8.70 -1.76
N SER A 81 8.28 -9.66 -1.09
CA SER A 81 7.84 -11.06 -1.12
C SER A 81 6.44 -11.21 -0.51
N ALA A 82 6.19 -10.59 0.65
CA ALA A 82 4.90 -10.64 1.31
C ALA A 82 3.78 -9.96 0.51
N LEU A 83 4.09 -8.90 -0.24
CA LEU A 83 3.11 -8.25 -1.12
C LEU A 83 2.78 -9.05 -2.38
N LEU A 84 3.65 -9.97 -2.79
CA LEU A 84 3.44 -10.81 -3.98
C LEU A 84 2.55 -12.03 -3.69
N LEU A 85 2.68 -12.58 -2.49
CA LEU A 85 1.95 -13.76 -2.01
C LEU A 85 0.49 -13.42 -1.72
#